data_AF-A0AAU6P2Z8-F1
#
_entry.id   AF-A0AAU6P2Z8-F1
#
_cell.length_a   1.000
_cell.length_b   1.000
_cell.length_c   1.000
_cell.angle_alpha   90.00
_cell.angle_beta   90.00
_cell.angle_gamma   90.00
#
_symmetry.space_group_name_H-M   'P 1'
#
loop_
_entity.id
_entity.type
_entity.pdbx_description
1 polymer ?
#
loop_
_entity_poly.entity_id
_entity_poly.type
_entity_poly.pdbx_seq_one_letter_code
_entity_poly.pdbx_strand_id
1 'polypeptide(L)'
;MKKNTKVSTTCMLLLCAISFLTTSIIVAQESSIYRVYDDNQSSNILSRSSETRDIPRELLNGLNSAIYVENSRVINTTGIGRAKVIKLLDSNSIHAINSINEVTNNVELLTISLQNMSNLSMSFNMDSLDLPSLRYIYLKCDFDCSESQIRQFLVNLDPEVTIFYKVLKRS
;
A
#
# COMPACT_ATOMS: atom_id res chain seq x y z
N MET A 1 5.65 8.93 -61.30
CA MET A 1 6.12 8.82 -59.89
C MET A 1 4.95 8.89 -58.88
N LYS A 2 3.98 7.95 -58.92
CA LYS A 2 2.73 8.02 -58.10
C LYS A 2 2.62 6.95 -56.99
N LYS A 3 3.61 6.04 -56.88
CA LYS A 3 3.60 4.91 -55.92
C LYS A 3 4.14 5.27 -54.52
N ASN A 4 5.01 6.28 -54.40
CA ASN A 4 5.68 6.60 -53.13
C ASN A 4 4.84 7.47 -52.17
N THR A 5 3.85 8.21 -52.68
CA THR A 5 2.98 9.06 -51.86
C THR A 5 2.02 8.25 -50.99
N LYS A 6 1.52 7.10 -51.48
CA LYS A 6 0.64 6.22 -50.69
C LYS A 6 1.35 5.60 -49.48
N VAL A 7 2.62 5.19 -49.64
CA VAL A 7 3.42 4.63 -48.54
C VAL A 7 3.72 5.70 -47.49
N SER A 8 4.02 6.92 -47.92
CA SER A 8 4.26 8.05 -47.02
C SER A 8 3.03 8.42 -46.18
N THR A 9 1.83 8.45 -46.79
CA THR A 9 0.59 8.71 -46.06
C THR A 9 0.23 7.60 -45.06
N THR A 10 0.51 6.33 -45.40
CA THR A 10 0.27 5.21 -44.49
C THR A 10 1.22 5.24 -43.29
N CYS A 11 2.51 5.56 -43.48
CA CYS A 11 3.45 5.73 -42.37
C CYS A 11 3.06 6.88 -41.43
N MET A 12 2.58 8.01 -41.97
CA MET A 12 2.07 9.14 -41.16
C MET A 12 0.87 8.73 -40.31
N LEU A 13 -0.10 8.02 -40.89
CA LEU A 13 -1.26 7.49 -40.14
C LEU A 13 -0.85 6.50 -39.05
N LEU A 14 0.13 5.63 -39.33
CA LEU A 14 0.63 4.66 -38.36
C LEU A 14 1.35 5.35 -37.19
N LEU A 15 2.17 6.36 -37.46
CA LEU A 15 2.82 7.18 -36.43
C LEU A 15 1.81 7.90 -35.55
N CYS A 16 0.76 8.50 -36.13
CA CYS A 16 -0.33 9.11 -35.38
C CYS A 16 -1.06 8.10 -34.49
N ALA A 17 -1.37 6.90 -35.01
CA ALA A 17 -2.03 5.86 -34.22
C ALA A 17 -1.17 5.40 -33.03
N ILE A 18 0.15 5.28 -33.21
CA ILE A 18 1.08 4.95 -32.12
C ILE A 18 1.11 6.07 -31.08
N SER A 19 1.09 7.34 -31.50
CA SER A 19 1.03 8.48 -30.56
C SER A 19 -0.25 8.53 -29.74
N PHE A 20 -1.40 8.13 -30.31
CA PHE A 20 -2.65 8.04 -29.54
C PHE A 20 -2.66 6.88 -28.53
N LEU A 21 -1.92 5.80 -28.80
CA LEU A 21 -1.82 4.66 -27.88
C LEU A 21 -0.84 4.91 -26.71
N THR A 22 0.16 5.78 -26.89
CA THR A 22 1.12 6.08 -25.82
C THR A 22 0.61 7.09 -24.80
N THR A 23 -0.36 7.95 -25.15
CA THR A 23 -0.92 8.93 -24.20
C THR A 23 -1.80 8.31 -23.12
N SER A 24 -2.48 7.19 -23.40
CA SER A 24 -3.31 6.48 -22.40
C SER A 24 -2.48 5.81 -21.30
N ILE A 25 -1.23 5.43 -21.58
CA ILE A 25 -0.34 4.79 -20.60
C ILE A 25 0.13 5.80 -19.55
N ILE A 26 0.23 7.08 -19.91
CA ILE A 26 0.74 8.16 -19.03
C ILE A 26 -0.29 8.58 -17.97
N VAL A 27 -1.59 8.31 -18.17
CA VAL A 27 -2.65 8.71 -17.22
C VAL A 27 -2.88 7.65 -16.12
N ALA A 28 -2.26 6.48 -16.21
CA ALA A 28 -2.18 5.52 -15.10
C ALA A 28 -1.11 5.95 -14.07
N GLN A 29 -1.17 7.21 -13.62
CA GLN A 29 -0.23 7.73 -12.63
C GLN A 29 -0.56 7.20 -11.24
N GLU A 30 0.34 6.32 -10.81
CA GLU A 30 0.69 5.87 -9.47
C GLU A 30 0.14 6.76 -8.36
N SER A 31 -0.86 6.29 -7.60
CA SER A 31 -1.26 7.04 -6.40
C SER A 31 -0.13 7.02 -5.38
N SER A 32 0.29 8.19 -4.93
CA SER A 32 1.42 8.36 -4.02
C SER A 32 1.15 7.65 -2.69
N ILE A 33 2.18 6.94 -2.20
CA ILE A 33 2.21 6.42 -0.84
C ILE A 33 2.68 7.56 0.07
N TYR A 34 1.90 7.86 1.08
CA TYR A 34 2.15 8.92 2.05
C TYR A 34 2.63 8.31 3.36
N ARG A 35 3.59 8.96 4.03
CA ARG A 35 4.02 8.61 5.38
C ARG A 35 3.25 9.46 6.39
N VAL A 36 2.90 8.86 7.52
CA VAL A 36 2.28 9.52 8.67
C VAL A 36 3.41 9.97 9.62
N TYR A 37 3.48 11.27 9.95
CA TYR A 37 4.58 11.90 10.72
C TYR A 37 4.12 12.40 12.07
N ASP A 38 4.79 12.02 13.17
CA ASP A 38 4.35 12.46 14.49
C ASP A 38 4.40 13.98 14.62
N ASP A 39 3.38 14.56 15.26
CA ASP A 39 3.16 16.01 15.32
C ASP A 39 4.39 16.79 15.86
N ASN A 40 5.23 16.13 16.68
CA ASN A 40 6.48 16.67 17.21
C ASN A 40 7.62 16.80 16.19
N GLN A 41 7.47 16.31 14.95
CA GLN A 41 8.46 16.44 13.87
C GLN A 41 8.01 17.40 12.76
N SER A 42 6.85 18.07 12.92
CA SER A 42 6.19 18.85 11.86
C SER A 42 6.79 20.24 11.59
N SER A 43 7.65 20.78 12.47
CA SER A 43 8.29 22.08 12.26
C SER A 43 9.67 21.93 11.62
N ASN A 44 9.72 21.69 10.30
CA ASN A 44 10.81 22.08 9.37
C ASN A 44 10.65 21.36 8.03
N ILE A 45 9.55 21.65 7.32
CA ILE A 45 9.32 21.18 5.95
C ILE A 45 10.02 22.14 5.00
N LEU A 46 11.35 22.15 4.98
CA LEU A 46 12.17 22.75 3.91
C LEU A 46 13.61 22.23 4.12
N SER A 47 14.04 21.35 3.22
CA SER A 47 15.40 20.77 3.14
C SER A 47 15.68 19.60 4.10
N ARG A 48 15.12 18.42 3.80
CA ARG A 48 15.73 17.15 4.25
C ARG A 48 15.79 16.18 3.08
N SER A 49 16.93 16.19 2.41
CA SER A 49 17.31 15.17 1.43
C SER A 49 17.39 13.80 2.11
N SER A 50 16.54 12.88 1.65
CA SER A 50 16.85 11.48 1.35
C SER A 50 17.51 10.61 2.43
N GLU A 51 16.88 10.52 3.60
CA GLU A 51 16.73 9.22 4.28
C GLU A 51 15.26 9.04 4.65
N THR A 52 14.37 9.13 3.65
CA THR A 52 13.04 8.58 3.79
C THR A 52 13.22 7.08 3.97
N ARG A 53 13.02 6.58 5.20
CA ARG A 53 12.82 5.14 5.44
C ARG A 53 11.57 4.73 4.68
N ASP A 54 11.69 4.50 3.38
CA ASP A 54 10.60 4.01 2.56
C ASP A 54 10.33 2.55 2.94
N ILE A 55 9.11 2.07 2.69
CA ILE A 55 8.83 0.64 2.82
C ILE A 55 9.74 -0.09 1.81
N PRO A 56 10.53 -1.10 2.25
CA PRO A 56 11.30 -1.94 1.34
C PRO A 56 10.41 -2.47 0.21
N ARG A 57 10.82 -2.27 -1.04
CA ARG A 57 10.03 -2.61 -2.22
C ARG A 57 9.69 -4.11 -2.25
N GLU A 58 10.55 -4.94 -1.68
CA GLU A 58 10.39 -6.38 -1.58
C GLU A 58 9.14 -6.74 -0.74
N LEU A 59 8.83 -5.96 0.30
CA LEU A 59 7.65 -6.18 1.14
C LEU A 59 6.36 -5.76 0.42
N LEU A 60 6.42 -4.76 -0.47
CA LEU A 60 5.26 -4.29 -1.25
C LEU A 60 4.96 -5.16 -2.48
N ASN A 61 5.99 -5.59 -3.20
CA ASN A 61 5.86 -6.19 -4.54
C ASN A 61 5.47 -7.69 -4.52
N GLY A 62 5.11 -8.24 -3.37
CA GLY A 62 4.66 -9.64 -3.27
C GLY A 62 5.76 -10.68 -3.49
N LEU A 63 7.03 -10.28 -3.37
CA LEU A 63 8.18 -11.18 -3.48
C LEU A 63 8.40 -12.01 -2.21
N ASN A 64 7.92 -11.50 -1.07
CA ASN A 64 8.04 -12.17 0.22
C ASN A 64 6.86 -13.10 0.51
N SER A 65 7.10 -14.06 1.42
CA SER A 65 6.02 -14.92 1.95
C SER A 65 4.97 -14.06 2.64
N ALA A 66 3.71 -14.24 2.27
CA ALA A 66 2.59 -13.40 2.69
C ALA A 66 1.35 -14.21 3.06
N ILE A 67 0.69 -13.82 4.14
CA ILE A 67 -0.58 -14.39 4.59
C ILE A 67 -1.69 -13.41 4.24
N TYR A 68 -2.71 -13.90 3.55
CA TYR A 68 -3.91 -13.15 3.21
C TYR A 68 -5.01 -13.55 4.16
N VAL A 69 -5.61 -12.56 4.81
CA VAL A 69 -6.68 -12.74 5.78
C VAL A 69 -7.90 -11.97 5.29
N GLU A 70 -9.03 -12.64 5.26
CA GLU A 70 -10.31 -12.04 4.91
C GLU A 70 -11.42 -12.68 5.75
N ASN A 71 -12.38 -11.87 6.21
CA ASN A 71 -13.49 -12.31 7.07
C ASN A 71 -13.01 -13.11 8.29
N SER A 72 -11.95 -12.60 8.94
CA SER A 72 -11.30 -13.20 10.11
C SER A 72 -10.74 -14.61 9.87
N ARG A 73 -10.42 -14.96 8.63
CA ARG A 73 -9.87 -16.27 8.25
C ARG A 73 -8.71 -16.13 7.29
N VAL A 74 -7.73 -17.03 7.40
CA VAL A 74 -6.65 -17.12 6.41
C VAL A 74 -7.23 -17.72 5.13
N ILE A 75 -7.22 -16.94 4.05
CA ILE A 75 -7.74 -17.37 2.75
C ILE A 75 -6.64 -17.90 1.83
N ASN A 76 -5.41 -17.43 2.00
CA ASN A 76 -4.28 -17.80 1.16
C ASN A 76 -2.95 -17.52 1.85
N THR A 77 -1.94 -18.30 1.50
CA THR A 77 -0.55 -18.06 1.85
C THR A 77 0.29 -18.18 0.59
N THR A 78 1.12 -17.17 0.32
CA THR A 78 1.99 -17.12 -0.87
C THR A 78 3.44 -17.10 -0.47
N GLY A 79 4.32 -17.58 -1.34
CA GLY A 79 5.76 -17.58 -1.11
C GLY A 79 6.24 -18.79 -0.30
N ILE A 80 7.55 -18.88 -0.11
CA ILE A 80 8.21 -20.01 0.55
C ILE A 80 8.78 -19.53 1.89
N GLY A 81 8.60 -20.33 2.93
CA GLY A 81 9.11 -20.04 4.28
C GLY A 81 8.17 -19.20 5.13
N ARG A 82 8.70 -18.70 6.25
CA ARG A 82 7.93 -17.92 7.24
C ARG A 82 7.46 -16.59 6.64
N ALA A 83 6.21 -16.23 6.93
CA ALA A 83 5.63 -15.01 6.37
C ALA A 83 6.31 -13.77 6.92
N LYS A 84 6.61 -12.84 6.02
CA LYS A 84 7.11 -11.50 6.35
C LYS A 84 6.03 -10.43 6.21
N VAL A 85 4.92 -10.77 5.56
CA VAL A 85 3.84 -9.83 5.27
C VAL A 85 2.51 -10.44 5.68
N ILE A 86 1.70 -9.70 6.42
CA ILE A 86 0.28 -10.00 6.61
C ILE A 86 -0.53 -8.99 5.80
N LYS A 87 -1.51 -9.47 5.04
CA LYS A 87 -2.42 -8.64 4.25
C LYS A 87 -3.85 -8.91 4.70
N LEU A 88 -4.42 -7.95 5.42
CA LEU A 88 -5.84 -7.93 5.75
C LEU A 88 -6.60 -7.30 4.57
N LEU A 89 -7.51 -8.08 3.98
CA LEU A 89 -8.35 -7.62 2.88
C LEU A 89 -9.60 -6.87 3.37
N ASP A 90 -9.88 -6.95 4.65
CA ASP A 90 -10.91 -6.20 5.36
C ASP A 90 -10.42 -5.80 6.76
N SER A 91 -10.99 -4.73 7.32
CA SER A 91 -10.63 -4.24 8.66
C SER A 91 -11.12 -5.15 9.80
N ASN A 92 -12.14 -5.97 9.58
CA ASN A 92 -12.71 -6.83 10.62
C ASN A 92 -11.81 -8.04 10.91
N SER A 93 -10.93 -8.39 9.97
CA SER A 93 -9.92 -9.43 10.08
C SER A 93 -8.77 -9.11 11.05
N ILE A 94 -8.70 -7.88 11.56
CA ILE A 94 -7.65 -7.45 12.50
C ILE A 94 -7.52 -8.39 13.71
N HIS A 95 -8.64 -8.75 14.33
CA HIS A 95 -8.63 -9.62 15.51
C HIS A 95 -8.15 -11.04 15.23
N ALA A 96 -8.18 -11.47 13.97
CA ALA A 96 -7.73 -12.79 13.59
C ALA A 96 -6.20 -12.92 13.60
N ILE A 97 -5.44 -11.81 13.58
CA ILE A 97 -3.96 -11.85 13.54
C ILE A 97 -3.39 -12.72 14.65
N ASN A 98 -3.85 -12.55 15.89
CA ASN A 98 -3.37 -13.30 17.04
C ASN A 98 -3.72 -14.79 17.00
N SER A 99 -4.72 -15.17 16.21
CA SER A 99 -5.12 -16.57 16.02
C SER A 99 -4.32 -17.28 14.93
N ILE A 100 -3.48 -16.56 14.18
CA ILE A 100 -2.61 -17.11 13.14
C ILE A 100 -1.36 -17.68 13.84
N ASN A 101 -1.47 -18.92 14.32
CA ASN A 101 -0.39 -19.59 15.04
C ASN A 101 0.92 -19.67 14.22
N GLU A 102 2.05 -19.53 14.92
CA GLU A 102 3.45 -19.82 14.53
C GLU A 102 4.10 -18.98 13.40
N VAL A 103 3.42 -18.01 12.79
CA VAL A 103 3.99 -17.25 11.65
C VAL A 103 4.18 -15.75 11.92
N THR A 104 3.71 -15.23 13.06
CA THR A 104 3.71 -13.78 13.38
C THR A 104 5.09 -13.20 13.71
N ASN A 105 6.01 -14.01 14.27
CA ASN A 105 7.31 -13.52 14.76
C ASN A 105 8.23 -12.89 13.70
N ASN A 106 8.02 -13.18 12.42
CA ASN A 106 8.88 -12.69 11.33
C ASN A 106 8.16 -11.64 10.46
N VAL A 107 6.95 -11.24 10.85
CA VAL A 107 6.15 -10.30 10.08
C VAL A 107 6.76 -8.92 10.25
N GLU A 108 7.26 -8.37 9.14
CA GLU A 108 7.89 -7.05 9.07
C GLU A 108 6.89 -5.99 8.58
N LEU A 109 5.87 -6.40 7.81
CA LEU A 109 4.85 -5.53 7.21
C LEU A 109 3.42 -6.04 7.48
N LEU A 110 2.58 -5.17 8.04
CA LEU A 110 1.13 -5.36 8.12
C LEU A 110 0.44 -4.44 7.09
N THR A 111 -0.30 -5.02 6.15
CA THR A 111 -1.15 -4.28 5.22
C THR A 111 -2.61 -4.39 5.65
N ILE A 112 -3.32 -3.26 5.74
CA ILE A 112 -4.74 -3.23 6.09
C ILE A 112 -5.51 -2.52 4.97
N SER A 113 -6.52 -3.20 4.43
CA SER A 113 -7.40 -2.63 3.40
C SER A 113 -8.66 -2.08 4.06
N LEU A 114 -8.91 -0.79 3.83
CA LEU A 114 -10.05 -0.05 4.37
C LEU A 114 -10.97 0.30 3.21
N GLN A 115 -12.16 -0.30 3.20
CA GLN A 115 -13.09 -0.21 2.08
C GLN A 115 -13.97 1.04 2.15
N ASN A 116 -14.24 1.53 3.37
CA ASN A 116 -15.10 2.69 3.59
C ASN A 116 -14.73 3.45 4.87
N MET A 117 -15.24 4.68 4.99
CA MET A 117 -14.97 5.57 6.13
C MET A 117 -15.35 4.96 7.48
N SER A 118 -16.37 4.10 7.54
CA SER A 118 -16.78 3.47 8.81
C SER A 118 -15.70 2.55 9.39
N ASN A 119 -14.79 2.03 8.55
CA ASN A 119 -13.68 1.22 9.04
C ASN A 119 -12.71 2.02 9.95
N LEU A 120 -12.62 3.34 9.79
CA LEU A 120 -11.79 4.20 10.65
C LEU A 120 -12.47 4.55 11.98
N SER A 121 -13.77 4.26 12.13
CA SER A 121 -14.52 4.56 13.36
C SER A 121 -14.21 3.61 14.51
N MET A 122 -13.67 2.42 14.20
CA MET A 122 -13.24 1.43 15.20
C MET A 122 -11.74 1.58 15.42
N SER A 123 -11.35 2.08 16.60
CA SER A 123 -9.93 2.16 16.96
C SER A 123 -9.31 0.77 17.01
N PHE A 124 -8.15 0.63 16.38
CA PHE A 124 -7.31 -0.55 16.43
C PHE A 124 -6.18 -0.33 17.43
N ASN A 125 -6.24 -1.07 18.54
CA ASN A 125 -5.19 -1.08 19.55
C ASN A 125 -4.04 -2.02 19.13
N MET A 126 -2.88 -1.44 18.88
CA MET A 126 -1.68 -2.16 18.41
C MET A 126 -0.99 -2.97 19.50
N ASP A 127 -1.13 -2.61 20.79
CA ASP A 127 -0.58 -3.41 21.91
C ASP A 127 -1.18 -4.82 21.95
N SER A 128 -2.37 -5.00 21.37
CA SER A 128 -3.03 -6.29 21.32
C SER A 128 -2.36 -7.27 20.34
N LEU A 129 -1.46 -6.81 19.48
CA LEU A 129 -0.80 -7.63 18.48
C LEU A 129 0.54 -8.17 18.96
N ASP A 130 0.73 -9.48 18.86
CA ASP A 130 2.03 -10.13 19.07
C ASP A 130 2.81 -10.22 17.74
N LEU A 131 3.36 -9.08 17.30
CA LEU A 131 4.17 -8.94 16.08
C LEU A 131 5.53 -8.28 16.39
N PRO A 132 6.47 -8.99 17.06
CA PRO A 132 7.71 -8.40 17.57
C PRO A 132 8.67 -7.91 16.49
N SER A 133 8.52 -8.36 15.25
CA SER A 133 9.35 -7.91 14.11
C SER A 133 8.69 -6.83 13.27
N LEU A 134 7.50 -6.35 13.65
CA LEU A 134 6.74 -5.39 12.87
C LEU A 134 7.50 -4.07 12.80
N ARG A 135 7.73 -3.57 11.58
CA ARG A 135 8.39 -2.28 11.34
C ARG A 135 7.52 -1.34 10.54
N TYR A 136 6.57 -1.88 9.78
CA TYR A 136 5.79 -1.13 8.82
C TYR A 136 4.31 -1.49 8.90
N ILE A 137 3.47 -0.46 8.92
CA ILE A 137 2.03 -0.60 8.68
C ILE A 137 1.70 0.14 7.39
N TYR A 138 0.97 -0.53 6.51
CA TYR A 138 0.55 0.03 5.24
C TYR A 138 -0.96 -0.02 5.07
N LEU A 139 -1.60 1.15 5.07
CA LEU A 139 -3.03 1.30 4.92
C LEU A 139 -3.39 1.55 3.45
N LYS A 140 -4.35 0.80 2.94
CA LYS A 140 -4.95 1.03 1.62
C LYS A 140 -6.38 1.52 1.81
N CYS A 141 -6.62 2.81 1.58
CA CYS A 141 -7.96 3.38 1.67
C CYS A 141 -8.61 3.37 0.27
N ASP A 142 -9.76 2.71 0.12
CA ASP A 142 -10.60 2.80 -1.09
C ASP A 142 -11.49 4.07 -1.12
N PHE A 143 -11.21 5.01 -0.21
CA PHE A 143 -11.91 6.27 -0.01
C PHE A 143 -10.91 7.33 0.45
N ASP A 144 -11.32 8.60 0.41
CA ASP A 144 -10.48 9.69 0.92
C ASP A 144 -10.31 9.58 2.44
N CYS A 145 -9.08 9.35 2.89
CA CYS A 145 -8.70 9.27 4.29
C CYS A 145 -7.60 10.30 4.59
N SER A 146 -7.70 11.01 5.72
CA SER A 146 -6.67 11.93 6.17
C SER A 146 -5.68 11.26 7.13
N GLU A 147 -4.49 11.84 7.25
CA GLU A 147 -3.51 11.41 8.26
C GLU A 147 -4.08 11.44 9.69
N SER A 148 -4.86 12.48 10.03
CA SER A 148 -5.48 12.59 11.36
C SER A 148 -6.45 11.45 11.66
N GLN A 149 -7.24 11.01 10.66
CA GLN A 149 -8.15 9.88 10.83
C GLN A 149 -7.39 8.56 10.98
N ILE A 150 -6.28 8.39 10.26
CA ILE A 150 -5.40 7.23 10.39
C ILE A 150 -4.79 7.16 11.80
N ARG A 151 -4.35 8.31 12.34
CA ARG A 151 -3.82 8.39 13.72
C ARG A 151 -4.85 8.05 14.78
N GLN A 152 -6.11 8.43 14.56
CA GLN A 152 -7.20 8.06 15.47
C GLN A 152 -7.55 6.58 15.36
N PHE A 153 -7.41 6.01 14.17
CA PHE A 153 -7.65 4.60 13.92
C PHE A 153 -6.57 3.72 14.56
N LEU A 154 -5.29 4.04 14.46
CA LEU A 154 -4.20 3.25 15.06
C LEU A 154 -3.79 3.80 16.42
N VAL A 155 -4.10 3.07 17.49
CA VAL A 155 -3.87 3.50 18.88
C VAL A 155 -2.79 2.63 19.54
N ASN A 156 -2.02 3.21 20.47
CA ASN A 156 -0.91 2.57 21.18
C ASN A 156 0.15 1.96 20.25
N LEU A 157 0.57 2.73 19.25
CA LEU A 157 1.62 2.31 18.34
C LEU A 157 2.99 2.31 19.02
N ASP A 158 3.77 1.26 18.76
CA ASP A 158 5.20 1.26 19.06
C ASP A 158 5.88 2.40 18.24
N PRO A 159 6.66 3.29 18.89
CA PRO A 159 7.35 4.39 18.21
C PRO A 159 8.35 3.95 17.14
N GLU A 160 8.79 2.69 17.11
CA GLU A 160 9.67 2.15 16.07
C GLU A 160 8.91 1.79 14.78
N VAL A 161 7.58 1.63 14.85
CA VAL A 161 6.74 1.27 13.71
C VAL A 161 6.43 2.50 12.86
N THR A 162 6.73 2.41 11.55
CA THR A 162 6.41 3.47 10.60
C THR A 162 5.12 3.18 9.84
N ILE A 163 4.23 4.18 9.77
CA ILE A 163 2.92 4.06 9.12
C ILE A 163 2.94 4.76 7.76
N PHE A 164 2.40 4.06 6.78
CA PHE A 164 2.18 4.56 5.44
C PHE A 164 0.72 4.35 5.05
N TYR A 165 0.22 5.20 4.17
CA TYR A 165 -1.09 5.03 3.58
C TYR A 165 -1.11 5.40 2.10
N LYS A 166 -2.06 4.83 1.37
CA LYS A 166 -2.34 5.15 -0.03
C LYS A 166 -3.84 5.24 -0.20
N VAL A 167 -4.28 6.34 -0.79
CA VAL A 167 -5.67 6.49 -1.26
C VAL A 167 -5.77 5.90 -2.66
N LEU A 168 -6.66 4.94 -2.82
CA LEU A 168 -6.99 4.29 -4.08
C LEU A 168 -8.17 5.05 -4.67
N LYS A 169 -7.90 5.95 -5.62
CA LYS A 169 -8.96 6.58 -6.41
C LYS A 169 -9.56 5.50 -7.32
N ARG A 170 -10.74 4.99 -6.97
CA ARG A 170 -11.58 4.27 -7.94
C ARG A 170 -12.26 5.31 -8.82
N SER A 171 -11.83 5.37 -10.08
CA SER A 171 -12.48 6.14 -11.14
C SER A 171 -13.79 5.49 -11.58
#